data_AF-A0A1V1NV11-F1
#
_entry.id   AF-A0A1V1NV11-F1
#
_cell.length_a   1.000
_cell.length_b   1.000
_cell.length_c   1.000
_cell.angle_alpha   90.00
_cell.angle_beta   90.00
_cell.angle_gamma   90.00
#
_symmetry.space_group_name_H-M   'P 1'
#
loop_
_entity.id
_entity.type
_entity.pdbx_description
1 polymer ?
#
loop_
_entity_poly.entity_id
_entity_poly.type
_entity_poly.pdbx_seq_one_letter_code
_entity_poly.pdbx_strand_id
1 'polypeptide(L)' 'MRTFHSKEFLRKLRNEIPMIPLIKDVLEIPFKDHDDRFRFLCPKCNEFMTGINPNTNLARCFRCEKKLQPH' A
#
# COMPACT_ATOMS: atom_id res chain seq x y z
N MET A 1 -12.66 -6.69 23.86
CA MET A 1 -11.32 -6.56 24.50
C MET A 1 -10.41 -5.82 23.52
N ARG A 2 -9.87 -4.64 23.87
CA ARG A 2 -8.90 -3.94 23.00
C ARG A 2 -7.50 -4.42 23.37
N THR A 3 -6.87 -5.20 22.49
CA THR A 3 -5.46 -5.55 22.60
C THR A 3 -4.61 -4.41 22.06
N PHE A 4 -3.67 -3.94 22.87
CA PHE A 4 -2.67 -2.95 22.45
C PHE A 4 -1.39 -3.68 22.08
N HIS A 5 -0.95 -3.51 20.84
CA HIS A 5 0.32 -4.05 20.34
C HIS A 5 1.41 -2.98 20.33
N SER A 6 2.67 -3.39 20.48
CA SER A 6 3.81 -2.47 20.39
C SER A 6 3.95 -1.91 18.98
N LYS A 7 4.55 -0.72 18.85
CA LYS A 7 4.80 -0.09 17.54
C LYS A 7 5.70 -0.96 16.66
N GLU A 8 6.64 -1.65 17.29
CA GLU A 8 7.59 -2.57 16.66
C GLU A 8 6.86 -3.77 16.07
N PHE A 9 5.91 -4.34 16.82
CA PHE A 9 5.06 -5.44 16.35
C PHE A 9 4.21 -4.99 15.15
N LEU A 10 3.55 -3.83 15.25
CA LEU A 10 2.75 -3.29 14.15
C LEU A 10 3.58 -2.99 12.90
N ARG A 11 4.81 -2.46 13.08
CA ARG A 11 5.75 -2.22 11.98
C ARG A 11 6.16 -3.53 11.31
N LYS A 12 6.45 -4.55 12.10
CA LYS A 12 6.81 -5.89 11.61
C LYS A 12 5.66 -6.49 10.80
N LEU A 13 4.46 -6.53 11.39
CA LEU A 13 3.25 -7.04 10.74
C LEU A 13 2.98 -6.36 9.39
N ARG A 14 3.02 -5.02 9.34
CA ARG A 14 2.84 -4.27 8.09
C ARG A 14 3.88 -4.61 7.04
N ASN A 15 5.14 -4.79 7.45
CA ASN A 15 6.23 -5.05 6.53
C ASN A 15 6.27 -6.52 6.06
N GLU A 16 5.64 -7.44 6.79
CA GLU A 16 5.58 -8.87 6.43
C GLU A 16 4.49 -9.20 5.41
N ILE A 17 3.45 -8.36 5.29
CA ILE A 17 2.36 -8.56 4.33
C ILE A 17 2.75 -7.92 2.99
N PRO A 18 3.02 -8.69 1.91
CA PRO A 18 3.44 -8.13 0.63
C PRO A 18 2.35 -7.21 0.04
N MET A 19 2.65 -5.92 -0.16
CA MET A 19 1.63 -4.97 -0.61
C MET A 19 1.08 -5.24 -2.02
N ILE A 20 1.91 -5.72 -2.94
CA ILE A 20 1.47 -5.96 -4.33
C ILE A 20 0.41 -7.07 -4.39
N PRO A 21 0.66 -8.30 -3.89
CA PRO A 21 -0.36 -9.34 -3.80
C PRO A 21 -1.60 -8.91 -3.00
N LEU A 22 -1.42 -8.17 -1.90
CA LEU A 22 -2.55 -7.66 -1.12
C LEU A 22 -3.46 -6.76 -1.96
N ILE A 23 -2.87 -5.81 -2.69
CA ILE A 23 -3.64 -4.85 -3.51
C ILE A 23 -4.27 -5.56 -4.72
N LYS A 24 -3.51 -6.43 -5.38
CA LYS A 24 -3.89 -7.07 -6.64
C LYS A 24 -4.85 -8.25 -6.43
N ASP A 25 -4.51 -9.16 -5.53
CA ASP A 25 -5.13 -10.49 -5.46
C ASP A 25 -6.16 -10.61 -4.32
N VAL A 26 -6.04 -9.76 -3.28
CA VAL A 26 -6.96 -9.80 -2.12
C VAL A 26 -7.97 -8.66 -2.16
N LEU A 27 -7.49 -7.43 -2.36
CA LEU A 27 -8.35 -6.25 -2.40
C LEU A 27 -8.90 -5.97 -3.80
N GLU A 28 -8.34 -6.62 -4.83
CA GLU A 28 -8.73 -6.48 -6.23
C GLU A 28 -8.81 -5.00 -6.69
N ILE A 29 -7.93 -4.15 -6.14
CA ILE A 29 -7.91 -2.73 -6.48
C ILE A 29 -7.40 -2.60 -7.92
N PRO A 30 -8.07 -1.81 -8.78
CA PRO A 30 -7.61 -1.60 -10.15
C PRO A 30 -6.17 -1.11 -10.17
N PHE A 31 -5.35 -1.72 -11.03
CA PHE A 31 -3.95 -1.39 -11.17
C PHE A 31 -3.54 -1.33 -12.65
N LYS A 32 -2.39 -0.73 -12.89
CA LYS A 32 -1.71 -0.59 -14.17
C LYS A 32 -0.23 -0.84 -13.94
N ASP A 33 0.37 -1.56 -14.86
CA ASP A 33 1.82 -1.65 -14.97
C ASP A 33 2.28 -0.58 -15.97
N HIS A 34 3.15 0.33 -15.53
CA HIS A 34 3.67 1.43 -16.36
C HIS A 34 5.12 1.72 -15.98
N ASP A 35 6.02 1.78 -16.96
CA ASP A 35 7.48 1.92 -16.77
C ASP A 35 8.07 0.94 -15.74
N ASP A 36 7.71 -0.34 -15.84
CA ASP A 36 8.13 -1.40 -14.90
C ASP A 36 7.76 -1.13 -13.43
N ARG A 37 6.74 -0.29 -13.19
CA ARG A 37 6.24 0.02 -11.85
C ARG A 37 4.78 -0.36 -11.72
N PHE A 38 4.49 -1.07 -10.62
CA PHE A 38 3.12 -1.34 -10.18
C PHE A 38 2.45 -0.06 -9.68
N ARG A 39 1.35 0.33 -10.33
CA ARG A 39 0.54 1.50 -9.96
C ARG A 39 -0.91 1.09 -9.76
N PHE A 40 -1.45 1.33 -8.58
CA PHE A 40 -2.84 1.05 -8.25
C PHE A 40 -3.67 2.33 -8.12
N LEU A 41 -4.99 2.19 -8.24
CA LEU A 41 -5.93 3.28 -8.09
C LEU A 41 -5.90 3.79 -6.65
N CYS A 42 -5.55 5.06 -6.46
CA CYS A 42 -5.60 5.69 -5.14
C CYS A 42 -7.07 5.81 -4.67
N PRO A 43 -7.45 5.26 -3.50
CA PRO A 43 -8.83 5.30 -3.01
C PRO A 43 -9.27 6.70 -2.52
N LYS A 44 -8.37 7.68 -2.52
CA LYS A 44 -8.64 9.05 -2.06
C LYS A 44 -8.88 10.04 -3.20
N CYS A 45 -8.12 9.91 -4.29
CA CYS A 45 -8.19 10.84 -5.42
C CYS A 45 -8.53 10.15 -6.74
N ASN A 46 -8.72 8.82 -6.75
CA ASN A 46 -9.08 8.02 -7.91
C ASN A 46 -8.10 8.16 -9.09
N GLU A 47 -6.82 8.37 -8.78
CA GLU A 47 -5.74 8.47 -9.76
C GLU A 47 -4.73 7.34 -9.60
N PHE A 48 -4.09 6.95 -10.70
CA PHE A 48 -3.07 5.89 -10.73
C PHE A 48 -1.65 6.41 -10.45
N MET A 49 -1.50 7.65 -9.98
CA MET A 49 -0.19 8.18 -9.58
C MET A 49 0.21 7.67 -8.20
N THR A 50 0.24 6.34 -8.03
CA THR A 50 0.71 5.67 -6.81
C THR A 50 2.07 5.00 -7.05
N GLY A 51 2.73 4.64 -5.96
CA GLY A 51 3.92 3.78 -6.00
C GLY A 51 4.13 3.11 -4.65
N ILE A 52 4.75 1.94 -4.70
CA ILE A 52 5.12 1.11 -3.54
C ILE A 52 6.64 1.14 -3.44
N ASN A 53 7.17 1.42 -2.25
CA ASN A 53 8.60 1.25 -1.98
C ASN A 53 8.86 -0.20 -1.54
N PRO A 54 9.53 -1.04 -2.34
CA PRO A 54 9.75 -2.45 -2.02
C PRO A 54 10.61 -2.65 -0.77
N ASN A 55 11.50 -1.69 -0.44
CA ASN A 55 12.39 -1.80 0.71
C ASN A 55 11.67 -1.56 2.06
N THR A 56 10.56 -0.80 2.04
CA THR A 56 9.85 -0.42 3.27
C THR A 56 8.40 -0.89 3.30
N ASN A 57 7.92 -1.48 2.21
CA ASN A 57 6.54 -1.92 2.01
C ASN A 57 5.52 -0.80 2.34
N LEU A 58 5.82 0.41 1.87
CA LEU A 58 4.99 1.60 2.05
C LEU A 58 4.51 2.09 0.70
N ALA A 59 3.20 2.36 0.60
CA ALA A 59 2.64 3.03 -0.57
C ALA A 59 2.44 4.52 -0.35
N ARG A 60 2.55 5.28 -1.45
CA ARG A 60 2.23 6.71 -1.51
C ARG A 60 1.48 7.01 -2.80
N CYS A 61 0.51 7.91 -2.71
CA CYS A 61 -0.02 8.58 -3.88
C CYS A 61 0.74 9.89 -4.10
N PHE A 62 1.34 10.07 -5.27
CA PHE A 62 2.05 11.28 -5.67
C PHE A 62 1.10 12.41 -6.09
N ARG A 63 -0.19 12.12 -6.36
CA ARG A 63 -1.19 13.16 -6.65
C ARG A 63 -1.69 13.85 -5.38
N CYS A 64 -2.18 13.09 -4.41
CA CYS A 64 -2.74 13.64 -3.17
C CYS A 64 -1.73 13.68 -2.01
N GLU A 65 -0.50 13.23 -2.27
CA GLU A 65 0.64 13.22 -1.35
C GLU A 65 0.45 12.42 -0.06
N LYS A 66 -0.61 11.61 0.03
CA LYS A 66 -0.91 10.79 1.20
C LYS A 66 -0.12 9.48 1.16
N LYS A 67 0.41 9.11 2.34
CA LYS A 67 0.85 7.73 2.60
C LYS A 67 -0.40 6.85 2.63
N LEU A 68 -0.37 5.77 1.86
CA LEU A 68 -1.42 4.77 1.80
C LEU A 68 -0.94 3.59 2.64
N GLN A 69 -1.67 3.31 3.71
CA GLN A 69 -1.48 2.10 4.49
C GLN A 69 -2.58 1.13 4.09
N PRO A 70 -2.29 -0.17 3.96
CA PRO A 70 -3.35 -1.17 3.89
C PRO A 70 -4.23 -1.04 5.13
N HIS A 71 -5.55 -0.94 4.93
CA HIS A 71 -6.56 -0.82 5.97
C HIS A 71 -7.14 -2.19 6.30
#